data_AF-A0A553PQD8-F1
#
_entry.id   AF-A0A553PQD8-F1
#
_cell.length_a   1.000
_cell.length_b   1.000
_cell.length_c   1.000
_cell.angle_alpha   90.00
_cell.angle_beta   90.00
_cell.angle_gamma   90.00
#
_symmetry.space_group_name_H-M   'P 1'
#
loop_
_entity.id
_entity.type
_entity.pdbx_description
1 polymer ?
#
loop_
_entity_poly.entity_id
_entity_poly.type
_entity_poly.pdbx_seq_one_letter_code
_entity_poly.pdbx_strand_id
1 'polypeptide(L)'
;MDSESEEPQPYHHHHHHHHHHQAEDEDEEEHEEDPEEHEESAGGGGGGGGDAVGALGGLGPPEPEEDPALIREACLSRFATADFIMEPEIFSQLKTYFQTGGNPEQVIELLSKNYLAVAQMANLMAEWLILAGAEITDVQQQVENHLHDMILKTFDPKKADAIFNEEGETPSWLAELIEYPTWRSLIYRLAEDYPDCLMLNFTIKLISDAGFQGEITSISTAAQQIEVFSRILKTSITNFLTASEERVDKSMEECAKMVCHGQHTYVYAQVLLSVLAHESKGGHVIRRLQEEIQKEAQLAQHDVTPITMALVAGFQHARAAQALSSMLSRNVLNPADIVVLYKLYNHTDPPPVDLIRIPQFLELLIDALFRPESKINQEHKSKYIFLLAYASSVCDTWNYKRGARKNLNKEELKGTTQAAEKVHSILSVSKGATDLIAELGTLYQCIRFPVVSVGIIRWVEFVVTEPTFFSLSTDYCPVQLALLDEVVTCHPLLHNQVLQLYIRLFEQRYDSLEILAQLEIKKMLIDRLVNLLSRGYVLPVVKYIKGCWENTDTDVSLIRYFVTEVLDTIQPPYSPEFVQLFLPLVENEEIIGGMRRDGDEDPVSEFVVHCRANFVAT
;
A
#
# COMPACT_ATOMS: atom_id res chain seq x y z
N MET A 1 -37.28 -58.65 16.29
CA MET A 1 -37.64 -59.55 15.18
C MET A 1 -36.96 -59.07 13.91
N ASP A 2 -35.75 -59.45 13.56
CA ASP A 2 -34.54 -59.94 14.24
C ASP A 2 -33.58 -60.17 13.08
N SER A 3 -32.38 -59.62 13.13
CA SER A 3 -31.20 -60.25 12.53
C SER A 3 -29.95 -59.42 12.81
N GLU A 4 -29.24 -59.82 13.88
CA GLU A 4 -27.83 -59.54 14.11
C GLU A 4 -26.98 -60.69 13.54
N SER A 5 -25.94 -60.28 12.81
CA SER A 5 -24.56 -60.78 12.73
C SER A 5 -24.17 -62.21 13.12
N GLU A 6 -23.42 -62.86 12.22
CA GLU A 6 -22.31 -63.77 12.55
C GLU A 6 -21.23 -63.75 11.45
N GLU A 7 -19.97 -63.57 11.89
CA GLU A 7 -18.67 -63.78 11.21
C GLU A 7 -18.43 -65.29 10.89
N PRO A 8 -17.37 -65.77 10.16
CA PRO A 8 -15.94 -65.45 10.38
C PRO A 8 -14.95 -65.57 9.16
N GLN A 9 -13.67 -65.30 9.47
CA GLN A 9 -12.38 -65.30 8.71
C GLN A 9 -12.01 -66.67 8.03
N PRO A 10 -10.75 -67.06 7.61
CA PRO A 10 -9.39 -66.45 7.64
C PRO A 10 -8.38 -66.87 6.49
N TYR A 11 -7.08 -66.52 6.65
CA TYR A 11 -5.82 -67.12 6.08
C TYR A 11 -5.37 -66.70 4.65
N HIS A 12 -4.09 -66.66 4.21
CA HIS A 12 -2.73 -67.09 4.61
C HIS A 12 -1.71 -66.24 3.78
N HIS A 13 -0.60 -65.71 4.33
CA HIS A 13 0.79 -66.22 4.33
C HIS A 13 1.55 -66.44 2.98
N HIS A 14 2.64 -65.65 2.84
CA HIS A 14 4.03 -66.05 2.53
C HIS A 14 4.52 -66.34 1.08
N HIS A 15 5.50 -65.50 0.68
CA HIS A 15 6.89 -65.83 0.27
C HIS A 15 7.35 -65.89 -1.20
N HIS A 16 8.61 -65.40 -1.35
CA HIS A 16 9.67 -65.71 -2.33
C HIS A 16 9.69 -64.94 -3.68
N HIS A 17 10.83 -64.49 -4.23
CA HIS A 17 12.26 -64.53 -3.86
C HIS A 17 13.08 -63.66 -4.86
N HIS A 18 14.21 -63.10 -4.40
CA HIS A 18 15.55 -62.97 -5.07
C HIS A 18 15.72 -62.11 -6.35
N HIS A 19 16.86 -61.45 -6.66
CA HIS A 19 18.27 -61.54 -6.21
C HIS A 19 19.09 -60.31 -6.71
N HIS A 20 20.14 -59.92 -5.93
CA HIS A 20 21.50 -59.42 -6.27
C HIS A 20 21.75 -58.34 -7.38
N HIS A 21 22.67 -57.37 -7.27
CA HIS A 21 24.12 -57.46 -7.00
C HIS A 21 24.78 -56.06 -6.74
N GLN A 22 25.82 -56.02 -5.89
CA GLN A 22 27.09 -55.22 -5.87
C GLN A 22 27.08 -53.69 -6.15
N ALA A 23 27.65 -52.77 -5.35
CA ALA A 23 28.91 -52.62 -4.57
C ALA A 23 29.93 -51.67 -5.27
N GLU A 24 30.56 -50.80 -4.44
CA GLU A 24 31.72 -49.89 -4.66
C GLU A 24 31.42 -48.56 -5.39
N ASP A 25 31.97 -47.39 -5.08
CA ASP A 25 32.60 -46.71 -3.91
C ASP A 25 32.95 -45.27 -4.42
N GLU A 26 33.40 -44.38 -3.53
CA GLU A 26 34.04 -43.05 -3.75
C GLU A 26 33.20 -41.77 -3.45
N ASP A 27 33.29 -41.38 -2.16
CA ASP A 27 33.75 -40.09 -1.60
C ASP A 27 33.17 -38.74 -2.06
N GLU A 28 32.52 -38.02 -1.11
CA GLU A 28 32.87 -36.64 -0.74
C GLU A 28 32.34 -36.28 0.66
N GLU A 29 33.16 -35.58 1.43
CA GLU A 29 33.16 -35.39 2.89
C GLU A 29 32.08 -34.42 3.41
N GLU A 30 31.36 -34.80 4.49
CA GLU A 30 30.70 -33.88 5.42
C GLU A 30 31.28 -34.10 6.83
N HIS A 31 31.81 -33.04 7.44
CA HIS A 31 32.25 -33.00 8.83
C HIS A 31 31.07 -32.63 9.73
N GLU A 32 30.53 -33.60 10.46
CA GLU A 32 29.79 -33.40 11.72
C GLU A 32 30.60 -34.09 12.84
N GLU A 33 30.88 -33.39 13.94
CA GLU A 33 31.47 -33.97 15.16
C GLU A 33 30.40 -34.08 16.25
N ASP A 34 30.40 -35.26 16.88
CA ASP A 34 29.43 -35.87 17.80
C ASP A 34 29.11 -35.13 19.12
N PRO A 35 27.97 -35.47 19.75
CA PRO A 35 27.70 -35.25 21.17
C PRO A 35 27.38 -36.57 21.91
N GLU A 36 28.24 -37.00 22.85
CA GLU A 36 27.95 -38.07 23.82
C GLU A 36 28.75 -37.75 25.12
N GLU A 37 28.33 -38.00 26.35
CA GLU A 37 27.46 -39.05 26.87
C GLU A 37 27.14 -38.80 28.38
N HIS A 38 26.00 -39.35 28.82
CA HIS A 38 25.75 -40.07 30.10
C HIS A 38 24.48 -39.72 30.92
N GLU A 39 23.52 -40.64 30.77
CA GLU A 39 22.57 -41.29 31.72
C GLU A 39 23.01 -41.33 33.22
N GLU A 40 22.19 -41.52 34.26
CA GLU A 40 20.81 -41.99 34.44
C GLU A 40 20.31 -41.71 35.91
N SER A 41 19.00 -41.52 36.04
CA SER A 41 18.06 -42.13 37.01
C SER A 41 18.06 -41.91 38.56
N ALA A 42 16.84 -41.55 39.02
CA ALA A 42 16.09 -42.03 40.21
C ALA A 42 16.16 -41.30 41.58
N GLY A 43 15.04 -40.65 41.93
CA GLY A 43 14.15 -41.18 42.99
C GLY A 43 13.96 -40.40 44.31
N GLY A 44 12.70 -40.04 44.61
CA GLY A 44 12.11 -40.10 45.96
C GLY A 44 12.02 -38.83 46.81
N GLY A 45 10.79 -38.42 47.15
CA GLY A 45 10.50 -37.25 47.97
C GLY A 45 10.45 -37.46 49.49
N GLY A 46 10.02 -36.41 50.21
CA GLY A 46 9.63 -36.47 51.62
C GLY A 46 10.07 -35.23 52.39
N GLY A 47 9.12 -34.57 53.07
CA GLY A 47 9.30 -33.25 53.68
C GLY A 47 9.90 -33.21 55.09
N GLY A 48 10.09 -31.98 55.58
CA GLY A 48 9.88 -31.64 56.98
C GLY A 48 11.09 -31.14 57.78
N GLY A 49 10.93 -29.93 58.36
CA GLY A 49 11.47 -29.57 59.68
C GLY A 49 12.85 -28.94 59.71
N GLY A 50 12.92 -27.72 60.24
CA GLY A 50 14.15 -26.94 60.35
C GLY A 50 15.10 -27.38 61.45
N ASP A 51 16.31 -26.83 61.41
CA ASP A 51 16.89 -26.08 62.53
C ASP A 51 18.13 -25.33 62.05
N ALA A 52 18.44 -24.27 62.81
CA ALA A 52 19.52 -23.34 62.59
C ALA A 52 20.93 -23.99 62.61
N VAL A 53 21.90 -23.14 62.24
CA VAL A 53 23.34 -23.16 62.55
C VAL A 53 24.23 -23.46 61.34
N GLY A 54 25.07 -22.48 61.01
CA GLY A 54 26.39 -22.72 60.41
C GLY A 54 26.58 -22.14 59.01
N ALA A 55 26.83 -20.82 58.96
CA ALA A 55 27.53 -20.22 57.83
C ALA A 55 28.92 -20.84 57.70
N LEU A 56 29.16 -21.54 56.59
CA LEU A 56 30.50 -21.85 56.08
C LEU A 56 30.50 -21.48 54.60
N GLY A 57 30.95 -20.25 54.32
CA GLY A 57 31.19 -19.76 52.98
C GLY A 57 32.29 -20.56 52.30
N GLY A 58 31.96 -21.14 51.15
CA GLY A 58 32.94 -21.60 50.19
C GLY A 58 33.59 -20.39 49.53
N LEU A 59 34.91 -20.30 49.68
CA LEU A 59 35.79 -19.35 49.01
C LEU A 59 35.73 -19.59 47.50
N GLY A 60 34.96 -18.77 46.78
CA GLY A 60 35.25 -18.46 45.38
C GLY A 60 36.55 -17.66 45.29
N PRO A 61 37.30 -17.72 44.17
CA PRO A 61 38.50 -16.93 44.00
C PRO A 61 38.15 -15.44 44.17
N PRO A 62 38.94 -14.66 44.94
CA PRO A 62 38.65 -13.25 45.11
C PRO A 62 38.83 -12.58 43.74
N GLU A 63 37.77 -11.90 43.30
CA GLU A 63 37.91 -10.77 42.37
C GLU A 63 39.03 -9.86 42.92
N PRO A 64 39.89 -9.27 42.06
CA PRO A 64 40.96 -8.43 42.56
C PRO A 64 40.32 -7.31 43.39
N GLU A 65 40.53 -7.36 44.71
CA GLU A 65 40.23 -6.26 45.62
C GLU A 65 41.02 -5.06 45.08
N GLU A 66 40.36 -4.19 44.31
CA GLU A 66 40.95 -2.92 43.92
C GLU A 66 41.32 -2.21 45.22
N ASP A 67 42.61 -1.84 45.36
CA ASP A 67 43.09 -1.23 46.60
C ASP A 67 42.13 -0.09 47.01
N PRO A 68 41.63 -0.06 48.25
CA PRO A 68 40.75 1.02 48.70
C PRO A 68 41.40 2.40 48.56
N ALA A 69 42.74 2.45 48.44
CA ALA A 69 43.50 3.63 48.08
C ALA A 69 43.31 4.07 46.60
N LEU A 70 43.27 3.13 45.65
CA LEU A 70 43.05 3.41 44.22
C LEU A 70 41.61 3.86 43.94
N ILE A 71 40.61 3.24 44.58
CA ILE A 71 39.21 3.66 44.49
C ILE A 71 39.04 5.08 45.05
N ARG A 72 39.75 5.38 46.15
CA ARG A 72 39.76 6.72 46.76
C ARG A 72 40.40 7.76 45.85
N GLU A 73 41.52 7.45 45.21
CA GLU A 73 42.17 8.36 44.26
C GLU A 73 41.32 8.56 42.99
N ALA A 74 40.66 7.52 42.49
CA ALA A 74 39.72 7.61 41.38
C ALA A 74 38.53 8.52 41.72
N CYS A 75 37.92 8.36 42.91
CA CYS A 75 36.84 9.24 43.37
C CYS A 75 37.31 10.69 43.55
N LEU A 76 38.51 10.91 44.11
CA LEU A 76 39.09 12.25 44.25
C LEU A 76 39.37 12.92 42.90
N SER A 77 39.80 12.15 41.89
CA SER A 77 40.00 12.67 40.54
C SER A 77 38.68 13.09 39.89
N ARG A 78 37.57 12.40 40.19
CA ARG A 78 36.23 12.74 39.73
C ARG A 78 35.66 13.95 40.48
N PHE A 79 35.82 14.04 41.81
CA PHE A 79 35.44 15.25 42.56
C PHE A 79 36.25 16.49 42.17
N ALA A 80 37.40 16.31 41.53
CA ALA A 80 38.22 17.39 41.01
C ALA A 80 37.76 17.93 39.63
N THR A 81 36.82 17.27 38.95
CA THR A 81 36.30 17.78 37.67
C THR A 81 35.34 18.94 37.86
N ALA A 82 35.32 19.86 36.90
CA ALA A 82 34.46 21.04 36.95
C ALA A 82 32.97 20.65 37.02
N ASP A 83 32.22 21.31 37.91
CA ASP A 83 30.78 21.13 38.11
C ASP A 83 30.31 19.69 38.43
N PHE A 84 31.21 18.82 38.90
CA PHE A 84 30.87 17.42 39.27
C PHE A 84 29.77 17.31 40.34
N ILE A 85 29.55 18.37 41.12
CA ILE A 85 28.45 18.45 42.09
C ILE A 85 27.06 18.36 41.44
N MET A 86 26.95 18.66 40.15
CA MET A 86 25.69 18.63 39.38
C MET A 86 25.50 17.31 38.61
N GLU A 87 26.47 16.39 38.67
CA GLU A 87 26.40 15.09 38.00
C GLU A 87 25.50 14.11 38.79
N PRO A 88 24.72 13.26 38.11
CA PRO A 88 23.77 12.36 38.76
C PRO A 88 24.44 11.29 39.65
N GLU A 89 25.70 10.94 39.35
CA GLU A 89 26.48 9.94 40.10
C GLU A 89 27.11 10.48 41.40
N ILE A 90 26.92 11.76 41.74
CA ILE A 90 27.57 12.37 42.92
C ILE A 90 27.24 11.59 44.20
N PHE A 91 25.99 11.15 44.37
CA PHE A 91 25.56 10.46 45.59
C PHE A 91 26.10 9.04 45.70
N SER A 92 26.18 8.30 44.58
CA SER A 92 26.75 6.95 44.57
C SER A 92 28.26 7.01 44.86
N GLN A 93 28.97 7.94 44.23
CA GLN A 93 30.41 8.11 44.42
C GLN A 93 30.77 8.67 45.80
N LEU A 94 29.98 9.59 46.36
CA LEU A 94 30.13 10.02 47.74
C LEU A 94 29.95 8.85 48.71
N LYS A 95 28.95 8.01 48.49
CA LYS A 95 28.71 6.82 49.33
C LYS A 95 29.88 5.85 49.27
N THR A 96 30.41 5.56 48.09
CA THR A 96 31.61 4.71 47.89
C THR A 96 32.86 5.33 48.54
N TYR A 97 33.04 6.64 48.42
CA TYR A 97 34.16 7.37 49.04
C TYR A 97 34.11 7.36 50.58
N PHE A 98 32.91 7.51 51.17
CA PHE A 98 32.74 7.43 52.62
C PHE A 98 32.86 5.99 53.14
N GLN A 99 32.41 4.99 52.38
CA GLN A 99 32.56 3.57 52.72
C GLN A 99 34.03 3.12 52.73
N THR A 100 34.88 3.75 51.91
CA THR A 100 36.33 3.50 51.85
C THR A 100 37.15 4.34 52.84
N GLY A 101 36.50 5.05 53.78
CA GLY A 101 37.15 5.82 54.84
C GLY A 101 37.70 7.18 54.40
N GLY A 102 37.15 7.77 53.33
CA GLY A 102 37.53 9.08 52.83
C GLY A 102 37.18 10.24 53.78
N ASN A 103 37.98 11.31 53.72
CA ASN A 103 37.81 12.48 54.59
C ASN A 103 36.75 13.45 54.01
N PRO A 104 35.65 13.75 54.73
CA PRO A 104 34.60 14.66 54.25
C PRO A 104 35.10 16.08 53.94
N GLU A 105 36.06 16.60 54.71
CA GLU A 105 36.55 17.98 54.52
C GLU A 105 37.22 18.15 53.15
N GLN A 106 37.97 17.14 52.71
CA GLN A 106 38.69 17.17 51.45
C GLN A 106 37.74 17.16 50.25
N VAL A 107 36.62 16.43 50.35
CA VAL A 107 35.61 16.39 49.28
C VAL A 107 34.82 17.69 49.21
N ILE A 108 34.46 18.28 50.36
CA ILE A 108 33.79 19.58 50.41
C ILE A 108 34.69 20.65 49.78
N GLU A 109 35.98 20.64 50.10
CA GLU A 109 36.94 21.60 49.54
C GLU A 109 37.11 21.43 48.02
N LEU A 110 37.18 20.18 47.52
CA LEU A 110 37.31 19.91 46.09
C LEU A 110 36.05 20.25 45.30
N LEU A 111 34.87 19.85 45.79
CA LEU A 111 33.60 20.14 45.11
C LEU A 111 33.29 21.63 45.12
N SER A 112 33.57 22.33 46.22
CA SER A 112 33.34 23.79 46.30
C SER A 112 34.31 24.59 45.43
N LYS A 113 35.57 24.19 45.33
CA LYS A 113 36.56 24.87 44.47
C LYS A 113 36.30 24.69 42.98
N ASN A 114 35.77 23.53 42.58
CA ASN A 114 35.54 23.19 41.19
C ASN A 114 34.10 23.46 40.71
N TYR A 115 33.27 24.12 41.54
CA TYR A 115 31.95 24.58 41.15
C TYR A 115 32.04 25.90 40.36
N LEU A 116 31.79 25.82 39.06
CA LEU A 116 31.78 26.93 38.11
C LEU A 116 30.36 27.38 37.76
N ALA A 117 29.34 26.60 38.14
CA ALA A 117 27.92 26.90 37.97
C ALA A 117 27.51 27.13 36.50
N VAL A 118 28.10 26.39 35.56
CA VAL A 118 27.88 26.59 34.12
C VAL A 118 26.41 26.44 33.74
N ALA A 119 25.69 25.48 34.34
CA ALA A 119 24.25 25.31 34.12
C ALA A 119 23.42 26.52 34.59
N GLN A 120 23.80 27.14 35.71
CA GLN A 120 23.10 28.33 36.23
C GLN A 120 23.41 29.56 35.38
N MET A 121 24.64 29.68 34.89
CA MET A 121 25.01 30.73 33.93
C MET A 121 24.22 30.60 32.62
N ALA A 122 23.98 29.38 32.14
CA ALA A 122 23.15 29.16 30.95
C ALA A 122 21.69 29.62 31.17
N ASN A 123 21.10 29.30 32.33
CA ASN A 123 19.76 29.79 32.69
C ASN A 123 19.71 31.32 32.80
N LEU A 124 20.73 31.93 33.40
CA LEU A 124 20.84 33.39 33.51
C LEU A 124 20.94 34.06 32.12
N MET A 125 21.70 33.47 31.20
CA MET A 125 21.77 33.94 29.82
C MET A 125 20.43 33.79 29.09
N ALA A 126 19.70 32.69 29.32
CA ALA A 126 18.36 32.52 28.78
C ALA A 126 17.39 33.60 29.29
N GLU A 127 17.43 33.90 30.60
CA GLU A 127 16.65 35.00 31.19
C GLU A 127 17.04 36.37 30.61
N TRP A 128 18.34 36.62 30.39
CA TRP A 128 18.81 37.86 29.78
C TRP A 128 18.38 38.00 28.33
N LEU A 129 18.31 36.91 27.56
CA LEU A 129 17.77 36.91 26.20
C LEU A 129 16.28 37.26 26.19
N ILE A 130 15.51 36.73 27.13
CA ILE A 130 14.08 37.07 27.31
C ILE A 130 13.94 38.56 27.65
N LEU A 131 14.75 39.08 28.59
CA LEU A 131 14.73 40.50 28.97
C LEU A 131 15.18 41.43 27.84
N ALA A 132 16.04 40.96 26.94
CA ALA A 132 16.51 41.70 25.76
C ALA A 132 15.46 41.76 24.62
N GLY A 133 14.31 41.09 24.78
CA GLY A 133 13.18 41.15 23.84
C GLY A 133 13.02 39.91 22.95
N ALA A 134 13.73 38.82 23.22
CA ALA A 134 13.45 37.54 22.57
C ALA A 134 12.16 36.92 23.15
N GLU A 135 11.36 36.27 22.31
CA GLU A 135 10.19 35.54 22.80
C GLU A 135 10.63 34.32 23.63
N ILE A 136 9.89 34.05 24.72
CA ILE A 136 10.19 32.96 25.65
C ILE A 136 10.19 31.61 24.91
N THR A 137 9.28 31.46 23.95
CA THR A 137 9.16 30.28 23.09
C THR A 137 10.40 30.05 22.24
N ASP A 138 10.99 31.10 21.69
CA ASP A 138 12.17 31.00 20.82
C ASP A 138 13.41 30.59 21.62
N VAL A 139 13.57 31.15 22.83
CA VAL A 139 14.69 30.80 23.73
C VAL A 139 14.55 29.35 24.22
N GLN A 140 13.35 28.92 24.59
CA GLN A 140 13.07 27.52 24.95
C GLN A 140 13.37 26.59 23.77
N GLN A 141 12.90 26.93 22.56
CA GLN A 141 13.14 26.12 21.38
C GLN A 141 14.63 26.04 21.00
N GLN A 142 15.41 27.11 21.21
CA GLN A 142 16.87 27.06 21.02
C GLN A 142 17.57 26.10 21.98
N VAL A 143 17.15 26.09 23.26
CA VAL A 143 17.69 25.14 24.25
C VAL A 143 17.28 23.71 23.91
N GLU A 144 16.01 23.50 23.57
CA GLU A 144 15.49 22.18 23.13
C GLU A 144 16.20 21.66 21.89
N ASN A 145 16.42 22.51 20.88
CA ASN A 145 17.16 22.13 19.67
C ASN A 145 18.62 21.78 19.97
N HIS A 146 19.27 22.51 20.89
CA HIS A 146 20.63 22.21 21.28
C HIS A 146 20.73 20.88 22.05
N LEU A 147 19.79 20.62 22.96
CA LEU A 147 19.68 19.34 23.66
C LEU A 147 19.38 18.19 22.70
N HIS A 148 18.47 18.40 21.75
CA HIS A 148 18.17 17.46 20.68
C HIS A 148 19.45 17.06 19.93
N ASP A 149 20.25 18.02 19.47
CA ASP A 149 21.50 17.76 18.75
C ASP A 149 22.57 17.09 19.62
N MET A 150 22.61 17.43 20.91
CA MET A 150 23.52 16.82 21.86
C MET A 150 23.18 15.35 22.09
N ILE A 151 21.88 15.04 22.27
CA ILE A 151 21.41 13.67 22.44
C ILE A 151 21.73 12.85 21.20
N LEU A 152 21.45 13.34 19.99
CA LEU A 152 21.82 12.63 18.75
C LEU A 152 23.31 12.27 18.67
N LYS A 153 24.20 13.14 19.19
CA LYS A 153 25.66 12.92 19.14
C LYS A 153 26.19 12.01 20.25
N THR A 154 25.51 11.94 21.38
CA THR A 154 26.04 11.31 22.61
C THR A 154 25.25 10.07 23.04
N PHE A 155 24.14 9.77 22.35
CA PHE A 155 23.30 8.63 22.67
C PHE A 155 24.07 7.30 22.54
N ASP A 156 24.01 6.49 23.59
CA ASP A 156 24.59 5.14 23.64
C ASP A 156 23.46 4.13 23.93
N PRO A 157 23.11 3.26 22.96
CA PRO A 157 21.98 2.35 23.09
C PRO A 157 22.16 1.34 24.23
N LYS A 158 23.40 0.93 24.51
CA LYS A 158 23.67 -0.09 25.55
C LYS A 158 23.40 0.44 26.95
N LYS A 159 23.71 1.72 27.19
CA LYS A 159 23.46 2.37 28.48
C LYS A 159 21.97 2.65 28.67
N ALA A 160 21.29 3.07 27.60
CA ALA A 160 19.84 3.27 27.63
C ALA A 160 19.10 1.98 27.96
N ASP A 161 19.50 0.86 27.35
CA ASP A 161 18.91 -0.46 27.63
C ASP A 161 19.27 -0.99 29.03
N ALA A 162 20.45 -0.67 29.55
CA ALA A 162 20.83 -1.03 30.92
C ALA A 162 19.93 -0.32 31.95
N ILE A 163 19.70 0.99 31.79
CA ILE A 163 18.79 1.76 32.65
C ILE A 163 17.37 1.20 32.58
N PHE A 164 16.91 0.86 31.37
CA PHE A 164 15.59 0.30 31.16
C PHE A 164 15.41 -1.09 31.79
N ASN A 165 16.44 -1.94 31.74
CA ASN A 165 16.41 -3.28 32.33
C ASN A 165 16.60 -3.28 33.86
N GLU A 166 17.34 -2.31 34.41
CA GLU A 166 17.56 -2.19 35.85
C GLU A 166 16.32 -1.71 36.61
N GLU A 167 15.53 -0.82 36.01
CA GLU A 167 14.36 -0.23 36.68
C GLU A 167 13.10 -1.14 36.59
N GLY A 168 13.03 -2.07 35.63
CA GLY A 168 11.97 -3.10 35.52
C GLY A 168 10.55 -2.59 35.26
N GLU A 169 10.27 -1.31 35.52
CA GLU A 169 9.06 -0.57 35.22
C GLU A 169 9.34 0.58 34.23
N THR A 170 8.30 1.03 33.53
CA THR A 170 8.41 2.13 32.58
C THR A 170 8.78 3.43 33.30
N PRO A 171 9.89 4.10 32.95
CA PRO A 171 10.26 5.33 33.63
C PRO A 171 9.19 6.41 33.43
N SER A 172 8.77 7.08 34.50
CA SER A 172 7.70 8.10 34.44
C SER A 172 8.05 9.29 33.56
N TRP A 173 9.34 9.65 33.49
CA TRP A 173 9.85 10.72 32.63
C TRP A 173 9.61 10.43 31.14
N LEU A 174 9.55 9.15 30.75
CA LEU A 174 9.34 8.76 29.37
C LEU A 174 7.91 9.09 28.92
N ALA A 175 6.93 8.93 29.80
CA ALA A 175 5.53 9.28 29.51
C ALA A 175 5.36 10.80 29.31
N GLU A 176 6.04 11.62 30.13
CA GLU A 176 6.02 13.09 30.01
C GLU A 176 6.72 13.56 28.72
N LEU A 177 7.80 12.88 28.33
CA LEU A 177 8.56 13.21 27.11
C LEU A 177 7.76 12.94 25.83
N ILE A 178 6.86 11.94 25.83
CA ILE A 178 5.99 11.60 24.70
C ILE A 178 4.93 12.68 24.42
N GLU A 179 4.55 13.50 25.40
CA GLU A 179 3.54 14.55 25.19
C GLU A 179 3.99 15.62 24.19
N TYR A 180 5.31 15.80 24.04
CA TYR A 180 5.89 16.85 23.21
C TYR A 180 6.29 16.33 21.81
N PRO A 181 5.90 17.01 20.72
CA PRO A 181 6.20 16.58 19.35
C PRO A 181 7.70 16.60 19.01
N THR A 182 8.46 17.58 19.52
CA THR A 182 9.91 17.72 19.29
C THR A 182 10.67 16.47 19.74
N TRP A 183 10.33 15.97 20.93
CA TRP A 183 10.98 14.79 21.52
C TRP A 183 10.53 13.48 20.85
N ARG A 184 9.28 13.38 20.41
CA ARG A 184 8.82 12.25 19.58
C ARG A 184 9.60 12.17 18.27
N SER A 185 9.86 13.30 17.62
CA SER A 185 10.67 13.33 16.39
C SER A 185 12.13 12.89 16.62
N LEU A 186 12.71 13.23 17.78
CA LEU A 186 14.04 12.77 18.18
C LEU A 186 14.08 11.24 18.33
N ILE A 187 13.07 10.68 19.00
CA ILE A 187 12.96 9.22 19.21
C ILE A 187 12.87 8.48 17.88
N TYR A 188 12.09 9.00 16.91
CA TYR A 188 12.03 8.38 15.59
C TYR A 188 13.38 8.37 14.87
N ARG A 189 14.12 9.49 14.90
CA ARG A 189 15.47 9.56 14.31
C ARG A 189 16.45 8.61 15.00
N LEU A 190 16.44 8.58 16.33
CA LEU A 190 17.30 7.66 17.10
C LEU A 190 16.98 6.19 16.80
N ALA A 191 15.71 5.86 16.60
CA ALA A 191 15.29 4.50 16.28
C ALA A 191 15.59 4.10 14.83
N GLU A 192 15.75 5.05 13.90
CA GLU A 192 16.32 4.79 12.58
C GLU A 192 17.82 4.44 12.68
N ASP A 193 18.57 5.19 13.50
CA ASP A 193 20.01 5.01 13.66
C ASP A 193 20.36 3.76 14.51
N TYR A 194 19.53 3.41 15.49
CA TYR A 194 19.75 2.32 16.45
C TYR A 194 18.53 1.38 16.57
N PRO A 195 18.27 0.52 15.58
CA PRO A 195 17.08 -0.34 15.55
C PRO A 195 17.05 -1.43 16.64
N ASP A 196 18.22 -1.85 17.13
CA ASP A 196 18.35 -2.94 18.10
C ASP A 196 18.10 -2.51 19.57
N CYS A 197 17.89 -1.21 19.83
CA CYS A 197 17.71 -0.69 21.18
C CYS A 197 16.31 -1.00 21.73
N LEU A 198 16.23 -1.71 22.86
CA LEU A 198 14.97 -2.12 23.48
C LEU A 198 14.17 -0.91 24.01
N MET A 199 14.86 0.05 24.61
CA MET A 199 14.22 1.27 25.14
C MET A 199 13.53 2.08 24.05
N LEU A 200 14.19 2.29 22.91
CA LEU A 200 13.61 2.99 21.76
C LEU A 200 12.43 2.23 21.20
N ASN A 201 12.57 0.90 21.07
CA ASN A 201 11.50 0.05 20.58
C ASN A 201 10.25 0.12 21.48
N PHE A 202 10.44 0.09 22.80
CA PHE A 202 9.37 0.24 23.77
C PHE A 202 8.74 1.64 23.76
N THR A 203 9.56 2.67 23.59
CA THR A 203 9.09 4.06 23.52
C THR A 203 8.19 4.29 22.31
N ILE A 204 8.53 3.73 21.14
CA ILE A 204 7.67 3.80 19.94
C ILE A 204 6.33 3.12 20.20
N LYS A 205 6.33 1.99 20.91
CA LYS A 205 5.09 1.33 21.32
C LYS A 205 4.24 2.22 22.23
N LEU A 206 4.83 2.92 23.20
CA LEU A 206 4.11 3.89 24.04
C LEU A 206 3.56 5.08 23.24
N ILE A 207 4.34 5.63 22.29
CA ILE A 207 3.85 6.71 21.42
C ILE A 207 2.65 6.23 20.59
N SER A 208 2.70 4.98 20.13
CA SER A 208 1.60 4.34 19.42
C SER A 208 0.36 4.13 20.32
N ASP A 209 0.55 3.74 21.58
CA ASP A 209 -0.52 3.61 22.60
C ASP A 209 -1.18 4.96 22.93
N ALA A 210 -0.39 6.03 22.95
CA ALA A 210 -0.87 7.40 23.16
C ALA A 210 -1.68 7.96 21.97
N GLY A 211 -1.72 7.25 20.83
CA GLY A 211 -2.54 7.62 19.67
C GLY A 211 -1.84 8.48 18.62
N PHE A 212 -0.54 8.71 18.74
CA PHE A 212 0.24 9.58 17.85
C PHE A 212 0.83 8.88 16.61
N GLN A 213 0.12 7.88 16.09
CA GLN A 213 0.61 6.96 15.06
C GLN A 213 0.80 7.63 13.69
N GLY A 214 0.07 8.72 13.42
CA GLY A 214 0.17 9.47 12.16
C GLY A 214 1.43 10.33 12.02
N GLU A 215 2.20 10.51 13.10
CA GLU A 215 3.43 11.30 13.10
C GLU A 215 4.68 10.46 12.83
N ILE A 216 4.54 9.13 12.78
CA ILE A 216 5.62 8.21 12.44
C ILE A 216 5.85 8.31 10.93
N THR A 217 6.74 9.20 10.52
CA THR A 217 7.08 9.40 9.10
C THR A 217 8.04 8.33 8.57
N SER A 218 8.75 7.61 9.45
CA SER A 218 9.73 6.59 9.06
C SER A 218 9.07 5.22 8.88
N ILE A 219 8.84 4.85 7.61
CA ILE A 219 8.30 3.53 7.24
C ILE A 219 9.23 2.40 7.68
N SER A 220 10.55 2.64 7.68
CA SER A 220 11.59 1.68 8.07
C SER A 220 11.50 1.26 9.53
N THR A 221 11.39 2.22 10.45
CA THR A 221 11.29 1.96 11.89
C THR A 221 9.96 1.28 12.24
N ALA A 222 8.86 1.72 11.60
CA ALA A 222 7.54 1.13 11.80
C ALA A 222 7.47 -0.33 11.34
N ALA A 223 8.14 -0.69 10.25
CA ALA A 223 8.11 -2.03 9.67
C ALA A 223 8.72 -3.12 10.57
N GLN A 224 9.66 -2.75 11.46
CA GLN A 224 10.35 -3.70 12.33
C GLN A 224 9.45 -4.21 13.47
N GLN A 225 8.46 -3.43 13.88
CA GLN A 225 7.56 -3.79 14.98
C GLN A 225 6.15 -4.08 14.47
N ILE A 226 5.73 -5.34 14.59
CA ILE A 226 4.41 -5.78 14.10
C ILE A 226 3.24 -5.03 14.73
N GLU A 227 3.30 -4.68 16.03
CA GLU A 227 2.21 -3.96 16.70
C GLU A 227 2.05 -2.53 16.18
N VAL A 228 3.17 -1.82 16.00
CA VAL A 228 3.21 -0.46 15.45
C VAL A 228 2.76 -0.48 13.99
N PHE A 229 3.33 -1.39 13.19
CA PHE A 229 2.95 -1.58 11.79
C PHE A 229 1.46 -1.89 11.63
N SER A 230 0.89 -2.78 12.46
CA SER A 230 -0.53 -3.15 12.40
C SER A 230 -1.46 -1.97 12.65
N ARG A 231 -1.07 -1.08 13.57
CA ARG A 231 -1.84 0.12 13.91
C ARG A 231 -1.76 1.18 12.83
N ILE A 232 -0.56 1.42 12.28
CA ILE A 232 -0.39 2.32 11.14
C ILE A 232 -1.18 1.78 9.94
N LEU A 233 -1.07 0.49 9.63
CA LEU A 233 -1.84 -0.16 8.56
C LEU A 233 -3.35 -0.01 8.77
N LYS A 234 -3.85 -0.19 10.00
CA LYS A 234 -5.27 0.04 10.33
C LYS A 234 -5.68 1.49 10.07
N THR A 235 -4.87 2.46 10.48
CA THR A 235 -5.13 3.88 10.28
C THR A 235 -5.12 4.22 8.79
N SER A 236 -4.14 3.72 8.03
CA SER A 236 -4.08 3.89 6.57
C SER A 236 -5.27 3.28 5.84
N ILE A 237 -5.70 2.06 6.21
CA ILE A 237 -6.90 1.43 5.65
C ILE A 237 -8.16 2.24 6.02
N THR A 238 -8.25 2.74 7.25
CA THR A 238 -9.39 3.57 7.68
C THR A 238 -9.43 4.89 6.92
N ASN A 239 -8.28 5.53 6.71
CA ASN A 239 -8.15 6.73 5.89
C ASN A 239 -8.55 6.44 4.44
N PHE A 240 -8.14 5.31 3.87
CA PHE A 240 -8.57 4.89 2.53
C PHE A 240 -10.09 4.67 2.45
N LEU A 241 -10.70 4.01 3.44
CA LEU A 241 -12.15 3.75 3.47
C LEU A 241 -13.00 5.00 3.70
N THR A 242 -12.44 6.03 4.36
CA THR A 242 -13.12 7.29 4.67
C THR A 242 -12.73 8.44 3.74
N ALA A 243 -11.71 8.24 2.89
CA ALA A 243 -11.26 9.22 1.93
C ALA A 243 -12.36 9.54 0.90
N SER A 244 -12.46 10.82 0.55
CA SER A 244 -13.19 11.23 -0.65
C SER A 244 -12.48 10.69 -1.90
N GLU A 245 -13.21 10.47 -3.00
CA GLU A 245 -12.67 9.93 -4.27
C GLU A 245 -11.37 10.60 -4.75
N GLU A 246 -11.12 11.86 -4.37
CA GLU A 246 -9.90 12.62 -4.70
C GLU A 246 -8.66 12.23 -3.88
N ARG A 247 -8.84 11.84 -2.62
CA ARG A 247 -7.74 11.45 -1.73
C ARG A 247 -7.47 9.97 -1.76
N VAL A 248 -8.40 9.18 -2.29
CA VAL A 248 -8.28 7.72 -2.42
C VAL A 248 -6.99 7.37 -3.17
N ASP A 249 -6.70 7.97 -4.32
CA ASP A 249 -5.49 7.65 -5.11
C ASP A 249 -4.20 7.97 -4.36
N LYS A 250 -4.12 9.13 -3.69
CA LYS A 250 -2.93 9.53 -2.91
C LYS A 250 -2.74 8.66 -1.66
N SER A 251 -3.81 8.46 -0.90
CA SER A 251 -3.78 7.60 0.30
C SER A 251 -3.52 6.14 -0.07
N MET A 252 -3.92 5.70 -1.26
CA MET A 252 -3.62 4.38 -1.79
C MET A 252 -2.13 4.24 -2.11
N GLU A 253 -1.52 5.19 -2.82
CA GLU A 253 -0.08 5.19 -3.08
C GLU A 253 0.75 5.21 -1.79
N GLU A 254 0.34 6.02 -0.80
CA GLU A 254 1.01 6.06 0.51
C GLU A 254 0.93 4.71 1.23
N CYS A 255 -0.27 4.10 1.22
CA CYS A 255 -0.49 2.78 1.81
C CYS A 255 0.31 1.69 1.10
N ALA A 256 0.36 1.71 -0.22
CA ALA A 256 1.07 0.72 -1.02
C ALA A 256 2.59 0.87 -0.88
N LYS A 257 3.14 2.08 -0.89
CA LYS A 257 4.58 2.33 -0.59
C LYS A 257 4.97 1.80 0.79
N MET A 258 4.12 2.00 1.80
CA MET A 258 4.34 1.48 3.14
C MET A 258 4.33 -0.06 3.19
N VAL A 259 3.33 -0.69 2.56
CA VAL A 259 3.20 -2.16 2.56
C VAL A 259 4.32 -2.83 1.77
N CYS A 260 4.73 -2.22 0.64
CA CYS A 260 5.78 -2.70 -0.25
C CYS A 260 7.21 -2.43 0.23
N HIS A 261 7.40 -1.82 1.41
CA HIS A 261 8.75 -1.54 1.94
C HIS A 261 9.57 -2.82 2.21
N GLY A 262 8.92 -3.87 2.72
CA GLY A 262 9.54 -5.15 3.04
C GLY A 262 8.72 -6.34 2.55
N GLN A 263 9.39 -7.46 2.29
CA GLN A 263 8.70 -8.69 1.87
C GLN A 263 7.79 -9.23 2.99
N HIS A 264 8.24 -9.18 4.24
CA HIS A 264 7.49 -9.64 5.40
C HIS A 264 6.30 -8.73 5.72
N THR A 265 6.44 -7.40 5.61
CA THR A 265 5.33 -6.44 5.76
C THR A 265 4.27 -6.64 4.68
N TYR A 266 4.71 -6.90 3.45
CA TYR A 266 3.81 -7.21 2.34
C TYR A 266 3.00 -8.49 2.60
N VAL A 267 3.66 -9.59 2.97
CA VAL A 267 2.97 -10.86 3.30
C VAL A 267 1.97 -10.65 4.43
N TYR A 268 2.38 -9.96 5.51
CA TYR A 268 1.51 -9.71 6.65
C TYR A 268 0.26 -8.90 6.26
N ALA A 269 0.44 -7.80 5.54
CA ALA A 269 -0.66 -6.96 5.07
C ALA A 269 -1.60 -7.73 4.11
N GLN A 270 -1.05 -8.48 3.16
CA GLN A 270 -1.83 -9.25 2.18
C GLN A 270 -2.66 -10.35 2.85
N VAL A 271 -2.12 -11.03 3.87
CA VAL A 271 -2.88 -12.00 4.66
C VAL A 271 -4.05 -11.30 5.38
N LEU A 272 -3.79 -10.17 6.05
CA LEU A 272 -4.83 -9.41 6.74
C LEU A 272 -5.93 -8.94 5.78
N LEU A 273 -5.55 -8.35 4.66
CA LEU A 273 -6.47 -7.89 3.62
C LEU A 273 -7.27 -9.05 3.02
N SER A 274 -6.65 -10.21 2.81
CA SER A 274 -7.36 -11.40 2.32
C SER A 274 -8.44 -11.86 3.29
N VAL A 275 -8.18 -11.86 4.60
CA VAL A 275 -9.18 -12.20 5.62
C VAL A 275 -10.33 -11.20 5.61
N LEU A 276 -10.02 -9.90 5.55
CA LEU A 276 -11.02 -8.83 5.48
C LEU A 276 -11.83 -8.86 4.18
N ALA A 277 -11.24 -9.30 3.06
CA ALA A 277 -11.92 -9.42 1.77
C ALA A 277 -13.02 -10.49 1.76
N HIS A 278 -12.97 -11.47 2.68
CA HIS A 278 -14.02 -12.50 2.82
C HIS A 278 -15.31 -11.97 3.46
N GLU A 279 -15.31 -10.74 4.00
CA GLU A 279 -16.49 -10.14 4.60
C GLU A 279 -17.54 -9.76 3.56
N SER A 280 -18.77 -10.25 3.75
CA SER A 280 -19.88 -10.03 2.82
C SER A 280 -20.29 -8.56 2.63
N LYS A 281 -19.99 -7.71 3.62
CA LYS A 281 -20.27 -6.27 3.59
C LYS A 281 -18.96 -5.51 3.43
N GLY A 282 -18.73 -4.92 2.26
CA GLY A 282 -17.56 -4.07 2.00
C GLY A 282 -16.25 -4.81 1.69
N GLY A 283 -16.20 -6.15 1.74
CA GLY A 283 -14.99 -6.92 1.41
C GLY A 283 -14.47 -6.69 -0.01
N HIS A 284 -15.33 -6.32 -0.96
CA HIS A 284 -14.94 -5.97 -2.33
C HIS A 284 -14.05 -4.72 -2.42
N VAL A 285 -14.23 -3.74 -1.51
CA VAL A 285 -13.39 -2.53 -1.46
C VAL A 285 -11.99 -2.88 -0.97
N ILE A 286 -11.90 -3.78 0.01
CA ILE A 286 -10.61 -4.29 0.50
C ILE A 286 -9.91 -5.15 -0.55
N ARG A 287 -10.66 -5.98 -1.29
CA ARG A 287 -10.10 -6.73 -2.42
C ARG A 287 -9.56 -5.79 -3.50
N ARG A 288 -10.25 -4.67 -3.78
CA ARG A 288 -9.74 -3.64 -4.69
C ARG A 288 -8.43 -3.02 -4.18
N LEU A 289 -8.35 -2.66 -2.90
CA LEU A 289 -7.12 -2.16 -2.30
C LEU A 289 -5.98 -3.19 -2.41
N GLN A 290 -6.28 -4.47 -2.21
CA GLN A 290 -5.32 -5.56 -2.34
C GLN A 290 -4.75 -5.65 -3.77
N GLU A 291 -5.62 -5.55 -4.78
CA GLU A 291 -5.25 -5.57 -6.21
C GLU A 291 -4.39 -4.35 -6.60
N GLU A 292 -4.69 -3.17 -6.08
CA GLU A 292 -3.90 -1.95 -6.36
C GLU A 292 -2.52 -2.00 -5.69
N ILE A 293 -2.43 -2.48 -4.44
CA ILE A 293 -1.15 -2.72 -3.77
C ILE A 293 -0.30 -3.72 -4.58
N GLN A 294 -0.93 -4.76 -5.15
CA GLN A 294 -0.23 -5.73 -6.01
C GLN A 294 0.28 -5.07 -7.30
N LYS A 295 -0.53 -4.20 -7.92
CA LYS A 295 -0.14 -3.45 -9.12
C LYS A 295 1.04 -2.52 -8.86
N GLU A 296 1.03 -1.79 -7.74
CA GLU A 296 2.16 -0.94 -7.35
C GLU A 296 3.43 -1.75 -7.06
N ALA A 297 3.32 -2.89 -6.38
CA ALA A 297 4.46 -3.77 -6.16
C ALA A 297 5.07 -4.27 -7.48
N GLN A 298 4.24 -4.55 -8.48
CA GLN A 298 4.69 -4.94 -9.81
C GLN A 298 5.39 -3.79 -10.55
N LEU A 299 4.89 -2.56 -10.42
CA LEU A 299 5.53 -1.35 -10.95
C LEU A 299 6.91 -1.11 -10.31
N ALA A 300 7.04 -1.42 -9.01
CA ALA A 300 8.30 -1.40 -8.28
C ALA A 300 9.24 -2.59 -8.60
N GLN A 301 8.84 -3.48 -9.53
CA GLN A 301 9.55 -4.70 -9.93
C GLN A 301 9.78 -5.74 -8.81
N HIS A 302 8.87 -5.82 -7.84
CA HIS A 302 8.85 -6.91 -6.86
C HIS A 302 8.03 -8.09 -7.38
N ASP A 303 8.59 -9.32 -7.35
CA ASP A 303 7.83 -10.52 -7.70
C ASP A 303 6.93 -10.96 -6.54
N VAL A 304 5.69 -10.47 -6.58
CA VAL A 304 4.63 -10.75 -5.59
C VAL A 304 3.74 -11.95 -5.96
N THR A 305 4.04 -12.57 -7.10
CA THR A 305 3.24 -13.67 -7.68
C THR A 305 3.10 -14.87 -6.74
N PRO A 306 4.17 -15.37 -6.09
CA PRO A 306 4.07 -16.55 -5.23
C PRO A 306 3.14 -16.34 -4.03
N ILE A 307 3.18 -15.14 -3.45
CA ILE A 307 2.37 -14.75 -2.29
C ILE A 307 0.90 -14.69 -2.70
N THR A 308 0.61 -14.04 -3.82
CA THR A 308 -0.75 -13.93 -4.36
C THR A 308 -1.32 -15.31 -4.68
N MET A 309 -0.53 -16.20 -5.29
CA MET A 309 -0.99 -17.54 -5.64
C MET A 309 -1.23 -18.40 -4.40
N ALA A 310 -0.39 -18.29 -3.37
CA ALA A 310 -0.59 -18.99 -2.10
C ALA A 310 -1.90 -18.58 -1.41
N LEU A 311 -2.24 -17.28 -1.46
CA LEU A 311 -3.47 -16.75 -0.86
C LEU A 311 -4.74 -17.12 -1.65
N VAL A 312 -4.69 -17.11 -2.98
CA VAL A 312 -5.88 -17.28 -3.84
C VAL A 312 -6.15 -18.74 -4.21
N ALA A 313 -5.12 -19.52 -4.58
CA ALA A 313 -5.32 -20.84 -5.17
C ALA A 313 -5.53 -21.95 -4.12
N GLY A 314 -5.01 -21.74 -2.91
CA GLY A 314 -4.83 -22.82 -1.93
C GLY A 314 -4.02 -24.00 -2.47
N PHE A 315 -3.87 -25.06 -1.68
CA PHE A 315 -3.11 -26.26 -2.09
C PHE A 315 -3.88 -27.18 -3.05
N GLN A 316 -5.20 -27.02 -3.19
CA GLN A 316 -6.07 -27.96 -3.91
C GLN A 316 -5.94 -27.85 -5.45
N HIS A 317 -5.53 -26.68 -5.97
CA HIS A 317 -5.42 -26.41 -7.40
C HIS A 317 -4.00 -26.04 -7.84
N ALA A 318 -2.99 -26.74 -7.29
CA ALA A 318 -1.57 -26.47 -7.51
C ALA A 318 -1.16 -26.39 -9.00
N ARG A 319 -1.74 -27.21 -9.88
CA ARG A 319 -1.41 -27.19 -11.32
C ARG A 319 -1.87 -25.90 -12.02
N ALA A 320 -3.03 -25.37 -11.65
CA ALA A 320 -3.53 -24.11 -12.21
C ALA A 320 -2.73 -22.93 -11.64
N ALA A 321 -2.41 -22.98 -10.35
CA ALA A 321 -1.56 -21.99 -9.69
C ALA A 321 -0.17 -21.93 -10.33
N GLN A 322 0.47 -23.08 -10.58
CA GLN A 322 1.80 -23.13 -11.19
C GLN A 322 1.82 -22.53 -12.60
N ALA A 323 0.82 -22.85 -13.43
CA ALA A 323 0.69 -22.29 -14.77
C ALA A 323 0.50 -20.76 -14.73
N LEU A 324 -0.30 -20.25 -13.79
CA LEU A 324 -0.48 -18.82 -13.58
C LEU A 324 0.78 -18.15 -13.01
N SER A 325 1.45 -18.76 -12.04
CA SER A 325 2.70 -18.26 -11.47
C SER A 325 3.75 -18.01 -12.55
N SER A 326 3.91 -18.97 -13.47
CA SER A 326 4.90 -18.84 -14.54
C SER A 326 4.59 -17.71 -15.52
N MET A 327 3.31 -17.41 -15.76
CA MET A 327 2.91 -16.33 -16.67
C MET A 327 2.96 -14.96 -15.98
N LEU A 328 2.54 -14.88 -14.72
CA LEU A 328 2.46 -13.63 -13.95
C LEU A 328 3.85 -13.12 -13.53
N SER A 329 4.73 -14.01 -13.06
CA SER A 329 6.13 -13.66 -12.70
C SER A 329 6.91 -13.08 -13.88
N ARG A 330 6.68 -13.63 -15.09
CA ARG A 330 7.31 -13.16 -16.33
C ARG A 330 6.54 -12.03 -17.00
N ASN A 331 5.33 -11.74 -16.55
CA ASN A 331 4.39 -10.82 -17.17
C ASN A 331 4.15 -11.07 -18.68
N VAL A 332 4.16 -12.35 -19.10
CA VAL A 332 4.01 -12.78 -20.50
C VAL A 332 3.16 -14.04 -20.57
N LEU A 333 2.25 -14.11 -21.56
CA LEU A 333 1.43 -15.28 -21.80
C LEU A 333 2.15 -16.35 -22.61
N ASN A 334 2.21 -17.57 -22.05
CA ASN A 334 2.74 -18.74 -22.73
C ASN A 334 1.60 -19.59 -23.32
N PRO A 335 1.63 -19.94 -24.62
CA PRO A 335 0.60 -20.78 -25.23
C PRO A 335 0.45 -22.16 -24.58
N ALA A 336 1.54 -22.72 -24.05
CA ALA A 336 1.53 -24.01 -23.35
C ALA A 336 0.72 -23.95 -22.05
N ASP A 337 0.99 -22.96 -21.21
CA ASP A 337 0.30 -22.74 -19.93
C ASP A 337 -1.19 -22.41 -20.14
N ILE A 338 -1.51 -21.65 -21.20
CA ILE A 338 -2.89 -21.37 -21.61
C ILE A 338 -3.64 -22.65 -22.02
N VAL A 339 -2.98 -23.59 -22.71
CA VAL A 339 -3.59 -24.89 -23.05
C VAL A 339 -3.85 -25.72 -21.79
N VAL A 340 -2.94 -25.68 -20.81
CA VAL A 340 -3.12 -26.36 -19.52
C VAL A 340 -4.33 -25.77 -18.78
N LEU A 341 -4.41 -24.45 -18.65
CA LEU A 341 -5.55 -23.78 -18.02
C LEU A 341 -6.85 -24.08 -18.75
N TYR A 342 -6.87 -24.00 -20.08
CA TYR A 342 -8.04 -24.32 -20.89
C TYR A 342 -8.55 -25.75 -20.62
N LYS A 343 -7.65 -26.75 -20.55
CA LYS A 343 -8.02 -28.13 -20.24
C LYS A 343 -8.60 -28.27 -18.83
N LEU A 344 -8.06 -27.54 -17.85
CA LEU A 344 -8.53 -27.58 -16.47
C LEU A 344 -9.93 -26.94 -16.32
N TYR A 345 -10.17 -25.79 -16.94
CA TYR A 345 -11.47 -25.10 -16.86
C TYR A 345 -12.56 -25.72 -17.74
N ASN A 346 -12.18 -26.50 -18.76
CA ASN A 346 -13.11 -27.28 -19.55
C ASN A 346 -13.46 -28.64 -18.92
N HIS A 347 -12.79 -29.03 -17.82
CA HIS A 347 -13.08 -30.27 -17.11
C HIS A 347 -14.43 -30.19 -16.35
N THR A 348 -14.95 -31.35 -15.93
CA THR A 348 -16.23 -31.46 -15.19
C THR A 348 -16.18 -30.78 -13.82
N ASP A 349 -15.00 -30.73 -13.20
CA ASP A 349 -14.72 -30.01 -11.96
C ASP A 349 -13.64 -28.96 -12.17
N PRO A 350 -14.01 -27.74 -12.61
CA PRO A 350 -13.05 -26.67 -12.89
C PRO A 350 -12.55 -26.03 -11.59
N PRO A 351 -11.33 -25.46 -11.57
CA PRO A 351 -10.86 -24.64 -10.45
C PRO A 351 -11.80 -23.46 -10.12
N PRO A 352 -11.68 -22.84 -8.94
CA PRO A 352 -12.42 -21.64 -8.57
C PRO A 352 -12.22 -20.51 -9.59
N VAL A 353 -13.30 -19.84 -9.97
CA VAL A 353 -13.24 -18.76 -10.97
C VAL A 353 -12.39 -17.56 -10.50
N ASP A 354 -12.29 -17.35 -9.19
CA ASP A 354 -11.46 -16.30 -8.60
C ASP A 354 -9.98 -16.39 -9.03
N LEU A 355 -9.48 -17.61 -9.29
CA LEU A 355 -8.09 -17.85 -9.67
C LEU A 355 -7.72 -17.24 -11.03
N ILE A 356 -8.67 -17.13 -11.95
CA ILE A 356 -8.48 -16.49 -13.28
C ILE A 356 -8.99 -15.06 -13.33
N ARG A 357 -9.56 -14.55 -12.23
CA ARG A 357 -10.03 -13.15 -12.11
C ARG A 357 -8.96 -12.22 -11.54
N ILE A 358 -7.69 -12.60 -11.66
CA ILE A 358 -6.57 -11.75 -11.28
C ILE A 358 -6.45 -10.63 -12.33
N PRO A 359 -6.52 -9.34 -11.95
CA PRO A 359 -6.52 -8.23 -12.91
C PRO A 359 -5.33 -8.28 -13.87
N GLN A 360 -4.11 -8.53 -13.36
CA GLN A 360 -2.90 -8.67 -14.18
C GLN A 360 -3.05 -9.74 -15.26
N PHE A 361 -3.64 -10.91 -14.94
CA PHE A 361 -3.85 -11.97 -15.92
C PHE A 361 -4.86 -11.56 -17.00
N LEU A 362 -5.94 -10.89 -16.60
CA LEU A 362 -6.96 -10.39 -17.53
C LEU A 362 -6.41 -9.30 -18.45
N GLU A 363 -5.60 -8.38 -17.92
CA GLU A 363 -4.91 -7.37 -18.70
C GLU A 363 -3.99 -7.99 -19.75
N LEU A 364 -3.19 -9.01 -19.37
CA LEU A 364 -2.35 -9.75 -20.30
C LEU A 364 -3.18 -10.45 -21.40
N LEU A 365 -4.34 -11.03 -21.05
CA LEU A 365 -5.23 -11.66 -22.03
C LEU A 365 -5.84 -10.63 -22.99
N ILE A 366 -6.26 -9.48 -22.48
CA ILE A 366 -6.83 -8.39 -23.27
C ILE A 366 -5.75 -7.81 -24.19
N ASP A 367 -4.55 -7.54 -23.68
CA ASP A 367 -3.44 -7.03 -24.47
C ASP A 367 -3.02 -8.02 -25.56
N ALA A 368 -3.01 -9.32 -25.29
CA ALA A 368 -2.72 -10.32 -26.31
C ALA A 368 -3.81 -10.38 -27.40
N LEU A 369 -5.09 -10.20 -27.03
CA LEU A 369 -6.22 -10.34 -27.96
C LEU A 369 -6.52 -9.05 -28.74
N PHE A 370 -6.38 -7.88 -28.13
CA PHE A 370 -6.90 -6.62 -28.68
C PHE A 370 -5.80 -5.64 -29.13
N ARG A 371 -4.51 -5.98 -28.97
CA ARG A 371 -3.43 -5.16 -29.51
C ARG A 371 -3.33 -5.33 -31.04
N PRO A 372 -3.28 -4.24 -31.83
CA PRO A 372 -3.23 -4.33 -33.30
C PRO A 372 -2.04 -5.14 -33.85
N GLU A 373 -0.90 -5.11 -33.16
CA GLU A 373 0.35 -5.74 -33.62
C GLU A 373 0.52 -7.22 -33.17
N SER A 374 -0.32 -7.71 -32.27
CA SER A 374 -0.14 -9.06 -31.69
C SER A 374 -0.61 -10.14 -32.65
N LYS A 375 0.34 -10.92 -33.19
CA LYS A 375 0.06 -12.12 -33.99
C LYS A 375 -0.14 -13.32 -33.07
N ILE A 376 -1.38 -13.58 -32.66
CA ILE A 376 -1.73 -14.83 -31.98
C ILE A 376 -1.82 -15.97 -33.01
N ASN A 377 -1.27 -17.15 -32.66
CA ASN A 377 -1.47 -18.38 -33.41
C ASN A 377 -2.96 -18.76 -33.47
N GLN A 378 -3.50 -18.92 -34.69
CA GLN A 378 -4.93 -19.20 -34.92
C GLN A 378 -5.43 -20.46 -34.18
N GLU A 379 -4.57 -21.46 -33.98
CA GLU A 379 -4.92 -22.71 -33.26
C GLU A 379 -5.14 -22.53 -31.74
N HIS A 380 -4.56 -21.49 -31.16
CA HIS A 380 -4.71 -21.19 -29.73
C HIS A 380 -5.72 -20.07 -29.47
N LYS A 381 -6.04 -19.24 -30.47
CA LYS A 381 -6.99 -18.12 -30.37
C LYS A 381 -8.30 -18.47 -29.65
N SER A 382 -8.96 -19.55 -30.04
CA SER A 382 -10.22 -19.99 -29.42
C SER A 382 -10.07 -20.30 -27.91
N LYS A 383 -8.89 -20.74 -27.48
CA LYS A 383 -8.58 -21.04 -26.07
C LYS A 383 -8.41 -19.76 -25.24
N TYR A 384 -7.74 -18.73 -25.79
CA TYR A 384 -7.60 -17.43 -25.12
C TYR A 384 -8.95 -16.76 -24.93
N ILE A 385 -9.76 -16.74 -25.99
CA ILE A 385 -11.12 -16.16 -25.95
C ILE A 385 -12.00 -16.93 -24.95
N PHE A 386 -11.90 -18.27 -24.93
CA PHE A 386 -12.64 -19.07 -23.95
C PHE A 386 -12.26 -18.73 -22.51
N LEU A 387 -10.97 -18.58 -22.19
CA LEU A 387 -10.54 -18.23 -20.83
C LEU A 387 -11.04 -16.84 -20.41
N LEU A 388 -10.95 -15.86 -21.31
CA LEU A 388 -11.46 -14.50 -21.07
C LEU A 388 -12.98 -14.48 -20.89
N ALA A 389 -13.70 -15.21 -21.74
CA ALA A 389 -15.16 -15.36 -21.63
C ALA A 389 -15.55 -16.12 -20.35
N TYR A 390 -14.79 -17.13 -19.96
CA TYR A 390 -15.03 -17.88 -18.72
C TYR A 390 -14.85 -17.00 -17.49
N ALA A 391 -13.77 -16.22 -17.42
CA ALA A 391 -13.51 -15.33 -16.30
C ALA A 391 -14.62 -14.27 -16.12
N SER A 392 -15.17 -13.77 -17.23
CA SER A 392 -16.19 -12.71 -17.24
C SER A 392 -17.63 -13.19 -17.03
N SER A 393 -18.00 -14.37 -17.56
CA SER A 393 -19.41 -14.82 -17.58
C SER A 393 -19.75 -15.85 -16.50
N VAL A 394 -18.80 -16.65 -16.04
CA VAL A 394 -19.10 -17.76 -15.14
C VAL A 394 -19.28 -17.27 -13.71
N CYS A 395 -20.43 -17.60 -13.12
CA CYS A 395 -20.74 -17.28 -11.73
C CYS A 395 -20.55 -18.53 -10.86
N ASP A 396 -19.54 -18.50 -10.00
CA ASP A 396 -19.30 -19.52 -8.99
C ASP A 396 -19.82 -19.02 -7.64
N THR A 397 -20.71 -19.79 -7.01
CA THR A 397 -21.18 -19.50 -5.65
C THR A 397 -20.43 -20.42 -4.68
N TRP A 398 -19.35 -19.90 -4.10
CA TRP A 398 -18.53 -20.62 -3.16
C TRP A 398 -19.01 -20.42 -1.72
N ASN A 399 -19.08 -21.50 -0.92
CA ASN A 399 -19.33 -21.38 0.51
C ASN A 399 -18.02 -21.49 1.29
N TYR A 400 -17.43 -20.34 1.62
CA TYR A 400 -16.17 -20.26 2.38
C TYR A 400 -16.23 -20.96 3.75
N LYS A 401 -17.41 -21.04 4.39
CA LYS A 401 -17.57 -21.74 5.68
C LYS A 401 -17.54 -23.27 5.57
N ARG A 402 -17.81 -23.82 4.39
CA ARG A 402 -17.82 -25.27 4.14
C ARG A 402 -16.76 -25.73 3.14
N GLY A 403 -15.97 -24.81 2.59
CA GLY A 403 -14.93 -25.09 1.59
C GLY A 403 -15.46 -25.79 0.34
N ALA A 404 -16.72 -25.56 -0.04
CA ALA A 404 -17.37 -26.29 -1.12
C ALA A 404 -18.18 -25.37 -2.06
N ARG A 405 -18.11 -25.69 -3.36
CA ARG A 405 -18.89 -25.07 -4.43
C ARG A 405 -20.38 -25.41 -4.29
N LYS A 406 -21.24 -24.40 -4.31
CA LYS A 406 -22.70 -24.57 -4.21
C LYS A 406 -23.37 -24.67 -5.58
N ASN A 407 -23.00 -23.81 -6.53
CA ASN A 407 -23.57 -23.82 -7.88
C ASN A 407 -22.62 -23.12 -8.88
N LEU A 408 -22.64 -23.59 -10.13
CA LEU A 408 -21.82 -23.07 -11.23
C LEU A 408 -22.71 -22.74 -12.43
N ASN A 409 -22.92 -21.45 -12.70
CA ASN A 409 -23.69 -21.01 -13.87
C ASN A 409 -22.76 -20.76 -15.08
N LYS A 410 -23.08 -21.37 -16.23
CA LYS A 410 -22.37 -21.24 -17.51
C LYS A 410 -23.28 -20.79 -18.68
N GLU A 411 -24.47 -20.28 -18.40
CA GLU A 411 -25.47 -19.94 -19.43
C GLU A 411 -25.00 -18.85 -20.41
N GLU A 412 -24.34 -17.80 -19.91
CA GLU A 412 -23.90 -16.66 -20.72
C GLU A 412 -22.57 -16.91 -21.48
N LEU A 413 -21.82 -17.95 -21.09
CA LEU A 413 -20.48 -18.23 -21.61
C LEU A 413 -20.44 -18.33 -23.14
N LYS A 414 -21.44 -18.97 -23.75
CA LYS A 414 -21.51 -19.11 -25.21
C LYS A 414 -21.73 -17.77 -25.91
N GLY A 415 -22.60 -16.91 -25.34
CA GLY A 415 -22.86 -15.57 -25.87
C GLY A 415 -21.64 -14.68 -25.80
N THR A 416 -20.97 -14.65 -24.64
CA THR A 416 -19.75 -13.85 -24.42
C THR A 416 -18.60 -14.32 -25.30
N THR A 417 -18.41 -15.64 -25.45
CA THR A 417 -17.37 -16.20 -26.33
C THR A 417 -17.58 -15.78 -27.79
N GLN A 418 -18.82 -15.88 -28.29
CA GLN A 418 -19.15 -15.48 -29.65
C GLN A 418 -19.00 -13.97 -29.88
N ALA A 419 -19.40 -13.14 -28.90
CA ALA A 419 -19.24 -11.69 -28.98
C ALA A 419 -17.75 -11.31 -29.05
N ALA A 420 -16.92 -11.86 -28.16
CA ALA A 420 -15.48 -11.61 -28.14
C ALA A 420 -14.78 -12.08 -29.42
N GLU A 421 -15.18 -13.24 -29.97
CA GLU A 421 -14.62 -13.76 -31.22
C GLU A 421 -14.98 -12.89 -32.43
N LYS A 422 -16.23 -12.42 -32.50
CA LYS A 422 -16.68 -11.50 -33.56
C LYS A 422 -15.91 -10.19 -33.51
N VAL A 423 -15.85 -9.54 -32.35
CA VAL A 423 -15.15 -8.25 -32.21
C VAL A 423 -13.67 -8.40 -32.52
N HIS A 424 -12.99 -9.39 -31.95
CA HIS A 424 -11.58 -9.62 -32.25
C HIS A 424 -11.35 -9.89 -33.76
N SER A 425 -12.26 -10.62 -34.42
CA SER A 425 -12.13 -10.87 -35.87
C SER A 425 -12.30 -9.58 -36.69
N ILE A 426 -13.27 -8.73 -36.34
CA ILE A 426 -13.45 -7.41 -36.96
C ILE A 426 -12.18 -6.56 -36.79
N LEU A 427 -11.68 -6.43 -35.56
CA LEU A 427 -10.52 -5.60 -35.24
C LEU A 427 -9.20 -6.11 -35.86
N SER A 428 -9.07 -7.43 -36.02
CA SER A 428 -7.88 -8.04 -36.66
C SER A 428 -7.85 -7.87 -38.19
N VAL A 429 -9.02 -7.69 -38.82
CA VAL A 429 -9.18 -7.60 -40.27
C VAL A 429 -9.27 -6.14 -40.73
N SER A 430 -9.82 -5.25 -39.91
CA SER A 430 -10.05 -3.85 -40.26
C SER A 430 -8.73 -3.10 -40.47
N LYS A 431 -8.36 -2.89 -41.74
CA LYS A 431 -7.22 -2.06 -42.14
C LYS A 431 -7.61 -0.60 -42.45
N GLY A 432 -8.90 -0.26 -42.32
CA GLY A 432 -9.41 1.08 -42.58
C GLY A 432 -10.73 1.37 -41.85
N ALA A 433 -11.02 2.65 -41.67
CA ALA A 433 -12.22 3.14 -40.98
C ALA A 433 -13.53 2.74 -41.67
N THR A 434 -13.52 2.56 -43.00
CA THR A 434 -14.71 2.20 -43.80
C THR A 434 -15.24 0.81 -43.50
N ASP A 435 -14.35 -0.15 -43.26
CA ASP A 435 -14.72 -1.53 -42.91
C ASP A 435 -15.31 -1.60 -41.50
N LEU A 436 -14.82 -0.74 -40.61
CA LEU A 436 -15.33 -0.60 -39.24
C LEU A 436 -16.75 -0.01 -39.22
N ILE A 437 -17.04 0.96 -40.10
CA ILE A 437 -18.37 1.57 -40.23
C ILE A 437 -19.40 0.56 -40.70
N ALA A 438 -19.05 -0.33 -41.65
CA ALA A 438 -19.97 -1.35 -42.16
C ALA A 438 -20.41 -2.35 -41.08
N GLU A 439 -19.52 -2.67 -40.13
CA GLU A 439 -19.79 -3.58 -39.01
C GLU A 439 -20.17 -2.86 -37.71
N LEU A 440 -20.44 -1.55 -37.75
CA LEU A 440 -20.73 -0.77 -36.54
C LEU A 440 -21.96 -1.28 -35.78
N GLY A 441 -22.99 -1.72 -36.50
CA GLY A 441 -24.20 -2.28 -35.89
C GLY A 441 -23.95 -3.58 -35.13
N THR A 442 -23.01 -4.42 -35.58
CA THR A 442 -22.63 -5.65 -34.87
C THR A 442 -21.73 -5.34 -33.67
N LEU A 443 -20.85 -4.34 -33.79
CA LEU A 443 -20.03 -3.84 -32.68
C LEU A 443 -20.89 -3.28 -31.53
N TYR A 444 -21.90 -2.46 -31.81
CA TYR A 444 -22.80 -1.92 -30.76
C TYR A 444 -23.56 -3.01 -30.00
N GLN A 445 -23.94 -4.11 -30.66
CA GLN A 445 -24.55 -5.25 -29.96
C GLN A 445 -23.54 -5.96 -29.05
N CYS A 446 -22.28 -6.07 -29.48
CA CYS A 446 -21.22 -6.73 -28.71
C CYS A 446 -20.70 -5.87 -27.55
N ILE A 447 -20.74 -4.54 -27.67
CA ILE A 447 -20.35 -3.59 -26.60
C ILE A 447 -21.22 -3.75 -25.36
N ARG A 448 -22.41 -4.36 -25.44
CA ARG A 448 -23.21 -4.65 -24.24
C ARG A 448 -22.53 -5.62 -23.26
N PHE A 449 -21.56 -6.42 -23.72
CA PHE A 449 -20.77 -7.29 -22.85
C PHE A 449 -19.56 -6.52 -22.30
N PRO A 450 -19.42 -6.36 -20.96
CA PRO A 450 -18.36 -5.52 -20.36
C PRO A 450 -16.94 -5.89 -20.78
N VAL A 451 -16.64 -7.19 -20.87
CA VAL A 451 -15.31 -7.69 -21.25
C VAL A 451 -14.92 -7.29 -22.68
N VAL A 452 -15.91 -7.18 -23.57
CA VAL A 452 -15.70 -6.73 -24.95
C VAL A 452 -15.44 -5.23 -24.96
N SER A 453 -16.16 -4.46 -24.15
CA SER A 453 -15.96 -3.02 -24.00
C SER A 453 -14.57 -2.68 -23.48
N VAL A 454 -14.05 -3.42 -22.49
CA VAL A 454 -12.67 -3.24 -22.02
C VAL A 454 -11.67 -3.53 -23.15
N GLY A 455 -11.89 -4.60 -23.93
CA GLY A 455 -11.06 -4.89 -25.10
C GLY A 455 -11.09 -3.80 -26.16
N ILE A 456 -12.27 -3.21 -26.41
CA ILE A 456 -12.43 -2.09 -27.35
C ILE A 456 -11.73 -0.83 -26.83
N ILE A 457 -11.90 -0.46 -25.55
CA ILE A 457 -11.19 0.68 -24.96
C ILE A 457 -9.69 0.50 -25.16
N ARG A 458 -9.16 -0.70 -24.88
CA ARG A 458 -7.73 -0.98 -24.98
C ARG A 458 -7.23 -0.93 -26.42
N TRP A 459 -8.00 -1.45 -27.36
CA TRP A 459 -7.70 -1.33 -28.79
C TRP A 459 -7.71 0.14 -29.25
N VAL A 460 -8.75 0.90 -28.90
CA VAL A 460 -8.86 2.33 -29.23
C VAL A 460 -7.69 3.12 -28.63
N GLU A 461 -7.30 2.82 -27.39
CA GLU A 461 -6.14 3.44 -26.75
C GLU A 461 -4.87 3.22 -27.56
N PHE A 462 -4.58 2.00 -28.01
CA PHE A 462 -3.41 1.74 -28.86
C PHE A 462 -3.49 2.48 -30.20
N VAL A 463 -4.65 2.44 -30.87
CA VAL A 463 -4.82 3.04 -32.20
C VAL A 463 -4.76 4.58 -32.15
N VAL A 464 -5.38 5.21 -31.15
CA VAL A 464 -5.50 6.67 -31.08
C VAL A 464 -4.26 7.32 -30.45
N THR A 465 -3.52 6.60 -29.60
CA THR A 465 -2.25 7.09 -29.04
C THR A 465 -1.12 7.10 -30.09
N GLU A 466 -1.27 6.40 -31.21
CA GLU A 466 -0.29 6.47 -32.31
C GLU A 466 -0.17 7.90 -32.84
N PRO A 467 1.06 8.47 -32.92
CA PRO A 467 1.27 9.88 -33.25
C PRO A 467 0.81 10.24 -34.68
N THR A 468 0.67 9.24 -35.56
CA THR A 468 0.21 9.40 -36.93
C THR A 468 -1.31 9.33 -37.07
N PHE A 469 -2.05 8.91 -36.05
CA PHE A 469 -3.49 8.67 -36.15
C PHE A 469 -4.26 9.91 -36.61
N PHE A 470 -4.13 11.01 -35.88
CA PHE A 470 -4.82 12.28 -36.20
C PHE A 470 -4.34 12.94 -37.49
N SER A 471 -3.15 12.58 -38.00
CA SER A 471 -2.69 13.04 -39.31
C SER A 471 -3.36 12.30 -40.47
N LEU A 472 -3.83 11.08 -40.22
CA LEU A 472 -4.48 10.21 -41.22
C LEU A 472 -6.00 10.33 -41.18
N SER A 473 -6.59 10.58 -40.01
CA SER A 473 -8.02 10.80 -39.84
C SER A 473 -8.37 12.27 -40.05
N THR A 474 -8.96 12.62 -41.19
CA THR A 474 -9.48 13.97 -41.47
C THR A 474 -10.91 14.19 -40.97
N ASP A 475 -11.53 13.18 -40.36
CA ASP A 475 -12.92 13.25 -39.91
C ASP A 475 -13.03 13.98 -38.56
N TYR A 476 -14.04 14.84 -38.45
CA TYR A 476 -14.36 15.59 -37.23
C TYR A 476 -14.71 14.70 -36.04
N CYS A 477 -15.14 13.45 -36.28
CA CYS A 477 -15.36 12.45 -35.23
C CYS A 477 -14.87 11.08 -35.72
N PRO A 478 -13.64 10.67 -35.36
CA PRO A 478 -13.15 9.33 -35.63
C PRO A 478 -14.10 8.29 -35.04
N VAL A 479 -14.41 7.25 -35.82
CA VAL A 479 -15.34 6.19 -35.42
C VAL A 479 -14.86 5.48 -34.15
N GLN A 480 -13.55 5.41 -33.93
CA GLN A 480 -12.91 4.88 -32.74
C GLN A 480 -13.36 5.62 -31.47
N LEU A 481 -13.49 6.95 -31.52
CA LEU A 481 -13.96 7.75 -30.38
C LEU A 481 -15.47 7.61 -30.21
N ALA A 482 -16.24 7.52 -31.29
CA ALA A 482 -17.68 7.25 -31.24
C ALA A 482 -18.01 5.88 -30.60
N LEU A 483 -17.13 4.88 -30.75
CA LEU A 483 -17.26 3.61 -30.04
C LEU A 483 -17.10 3.78 -28.52
N LEU A 484 -16.23 4.68 -28.06
CA LEU A 484 -16.07 4.97 -26.64
C LEU A 484 -17.33 5.60 -26.04
N ASP A 485 -18.05 6.42 -26.80
CA ASP A 485 -19.31 7.02 -26.34
C ASP A 485 -20.39 5.97 -26.07
N GLU A 486 -20.46 4.93 -26.91
CA GLU A 486 -21.38 3.82 -26.70
C GLU A 486 -20.95 2.99 -25.49
N VAL A 487 -19.64 2.78 -25.29
CA VAL A 487 -19.09 2.09 -24.12
C VAL A 487 -19.46 2.84 -22.83
N VAL A 488 -19.27 4.17 -22.82
CA VAL A 488 -19.63 5.04 -21.70
C VAL A 488 -21.14 5.02 -21.43
N THR A 489 -21.96 4.91 -22.47
CA THR A 489 -23.41 4.80 -22.34
C THR A 489 -23.84 3.47 -21.71
N CYS A 490 -23.15 2.38 -22.04
CA CYS A 490 -23.49 1.04 -21.53
C CYS A 490 -22.90 0.73 -20.15
N HIS A 491 -21.70 1.23 -19.82
CA HIS A 491 -20.91 0.73 -18.68
C HIS A 491 -20.38 1.85 -17.76
N PRO A 492 -21.05 2.12 -16.63
CA PRO A 492 -20.60 3.11 -15.65
C PRO A 492 -19.22 2.84 -15.05
N LEU A 493 -18.86 1.57 -14.84
CA LEU A 493 -17.59 1.19 -14.22
C LEU A 493 -16.35 1.49 -15.08
N LEU A 494 -16.55 1.72 -16.38
CA LEU A 494 -15.46 2.00 -17.33
C LEU A 494 -15.22 3.50 -17.52
N HIS A 495 -16.05 4.36 -16.90
CA HIS A 495 -15.97 5.81 -17.02
C HIS A 495 -14.60 6.37 -16.64
N ASN A 496 -13.99 5.89 -15.54
CA ASN A 496 -12.65 6.32 -15.14
C ASN A 496 -11.59 5.97 -16.19
N GLN A 497 -11.60 4.74 -16.71
CA GLN A 497 -10.64 4.32 -17.74
C GLN A 497 -10.74 5.17 -19.01
N VAL A 498 -11.97 5.48 -19.44
CA VAL A 498 -12.21 6.34 -20.60
C VAL A 498 -11.80 7.79 -20.33
N LEU A 499 -12.08 8.32 -19.13
CA LEU A 499 -11.61 9.65 -18.74
C LEU A 499 -10.08 9.76 -18.79
N GLN A 500 -9.36 8.78 -18.22
CA GLN A 500 -7.90 8.76 -18.23
C GLN A 500 -7.33 8.74 -19.66
N LEU A 501 -7.99 8.03 -20.58
CA LEU A 501 -7.64 8.06 -22.00
C LEU A 501 -7.88 9.45 -22.60
N TYR A 502 -9.02 10.08 -22.36
CA TYR A 502 -9.31 11.42 -22.87
C TYR A 502 -8.36 12.48 -22.30
N ILE A 503 -8.02 12.40 -21.01
CA ILE A 503 -7.01 13.27 -20.37
C ILE A 503 -5.67 13.13 -21.08
N ARG A 504 -5.19 11.90 -21.26
CA ARG A 504 -3.91 11.64 -21.95
C ARG A 504 -3.89 12.20 -23.37
N LEU A 505 -4.98 12.04 -24.12
CA LEU A 505 -5.11 12.59 -25.48
C LEU A 505 -5.20 14.13 -25.47
N PHE A 506 -5.84 14.72 -24.47
CA PHE A 506 -5.97 16.17 -24.36
C PHE A 506 -4.65 16.86 -23.99
N GLU A 507 -3.85 16.23 -23.12
CA GLU A 507 -2.53 16.72 -22.70
C GLU A 507 -1.42 16.45 -23.73
N GLN A 508 -1.64 15.51 -24.64
CA GLN A 508 -0.68 15.19 -25.70
C GLN A 508 -0.45 16.39 -26.63
N ARG A 509 0.82 16.64 -26.99
CA ARG A 509 1.21 17.67 -27.95
C ARG A 509 1.21 17.10 -29.37
N TYR A 510 0.49 17.74 -30.27
CA TYR A 510 0.35 17.32 -31.67
C TYR A 510 1.23 18.20 -32.59
N ASP A 511 2.55 18.16 -32.39
CA ASP A 511 3.50 19.05 -33.08
C ASP A 511 3.47 18.93 -34.62
N SER A 512 2.96 17.82 -35.16
CA SER A 512 2.83 17.57 -36.59
C SER A 512 1.62 18.24 -37.25
N LEU A 513 0.67 18.76 -36.46
CA LEU A 513 -0.58 19.34 -36.93
C LEU A 513 -0.58 20.86 -36.81
N GLU A 514 -1.30 21.53 -37.72
CA GLU A 514 -1.52 22.97 -37.67
C GLU A 514 -2.32 23.36 -36.41
N ILE A 515 -2.03 24.54 -35.83
CA ILE A 515 -2.63 25.01 -34.56
C ILE A 515 -4.17 24.96 -34.60
N LEU A 516 -4.78 25.30 -35.75
CA LEU A 516 -6.23 25.25 -35.91
C LEU A 516 -6.78 23.81 -35.79
N ALA A 517 -6.12 22.85 -36.43
CA ALA A 517 -6.50 21.44 -36.35
C ALA A 517 -6.31 20.88 -34.92
N GLN A 518 -5.27 21.31 -34.21
CA GLN A 518 -5.09 20.96 -32.79
C GLN A 518 -6.25 21.46 -31.92
N LEU A 519 -6.70 22.70 -32.16
CA LEU A 519 -7.83 23.28 -31.44
C LEU A 519 -9.13 22.53 -31.72
N GLU A 520 -9.37 22.13 -32.98
CA GLU A 520 -10.54 21.34 -33.37
C GLU A 520 -10.56 19.95 -32.71
N ILE A 521 -9.40 19.26 -32.67
CA ILE A 521 -9.27 17.97 -31.96
C ILE A 521 -9.57 18.15 -30.47
N LYS A 522 -9.03 19.20 -29.83
CA LYS A 522 -9.29 19.46 -28.41
C LYS A 522 -10.77 19.79 -28.15
N LYS A 523 -11.45 20.52 -29.03
CA LYS A 523 -12.91 20.76 -28.94
C LYS A 523 -13.69 19.45 -29.06
N MET A 524 -13.34 18.60 -30.02
CA MET A 524 -13.96 17.28 -30.18
C MET A 524 -13.77 16.43 -28.90
N LEU A 525 -12.58 16.42 -28.30
CA LEU A 525 -12.34 15.72 -27.02
C LEU A 525 -13.20 16.30 -25.89
N ILE A 526 -13.39 17.62 -25.86
CA ILE A 526 -14.30 18.28 -24.91
C ILE A 526 -15.74 17.80 -25.11
N ASP A 527 -16.22 17.65 -26.35
CA ASP A 527 -17.57 17.12 -26.60
C ASP A 527 -17.72 15.70 -26.02
N ARG A 528 -16.64 14.89 -26.06
CA ARG A 528 -16.65 13.55 -25.46
C ARG A 528 -16.62 13.59 -23.93
N LEU A 529 -15.91 14.56 -23.34
CA LEU A 529 -15.97 14.83 -21.89
C LEU A 529 -17.37 15.27 -21.45
N VAL A 530 -18.06 16.08 -22.25
CA VAL A 530 -19.45 16.49 -22.01
C VAL A 530 -20.39 15.29 -22.13
N ASN A 531 -20.18 14.39 -23.09
CA ASN A 531 -20.93 13.13 -23.18
C ASN A 531 -20.73 12.29 -21.90
N LEU A 532 -19.49 12.15 -21.41
CA LEU A 532 -19.19 11.43 -20.17
C LEU A 532 -19.88 12.05 -18.95
N LEU A 533 -19.90 13.39 -18.88
CA LEU A 533 -20.64 14.16 -17.88
C LEU A 533 -22.14 13.85 -17.94
N SER A 534 -22.73 13.84 -19.14
CA SER A 534 -24.16 13.55 -19.35
C SER A 534 -24.58 12.14 -18.91
N ARG A 535 -23.63 11.20 -18.80
CA ARG A 535 -23.85 9.81 -18.34
C ARG A 535 -23.63 9.62 -16.84
N GLY A 536 -23.39 10.70 -16.08
CA GLY A 536 -23.35 10.69 -14.62
C GLY A 536 -21.94 10.76 -14.00
N TYR A 537 -20.87 10.75 -14.81
CA TYR A 537 -19.50 10.89 -14.32
C TYR A 537 -19.05 12.35 -14.28
N VAL A 538 -19.80 13.17 -13.53
CA VAL A 538 -19.71 14.63 -13.57
C VAL A 538 -18.50 15.17 -12.81
N LEU A 539 -18.34 14.77 -11.53
CA LEU A 539 -17.38 15.40 -10.63
C LEU A 539 -15.93 15.26 -11.10
N PRO A 540 -15.44 14.08 -11.53
CA PRO A 540 -14.04 13.93 -11.97
C PRO A 540 -13.73 14.74 -13.22
N VAL A 541 -14.70 14.85 -14.16
CA VAL A 541 -14.56 15.64 -15.38
C VAL A 541 -14.44 17.14 -15.06
N VAL A 542 -15.34 17.67 -14.23
CA VAL A 542 -15.31 19.09 -13.84
C VAL A 542 -14.04 19.43 -13.05
N LYS A 543 -13.60 18.52 -12.16
CA LYS A 543 -12.34 18.69 -11.41
C LYS A 543 -11.13 18.76 -12.34
N TYR A 544 -11.07 17.90 -13.35
CA TYR A 544 -9.97 17.92 -14.32
C TYR A 544 -9.94 19.26 -15.07
N ILE A 545 -11.07 19.74 -15.60
CA ILE A 545 -11.14 21.04 -16.29
C ILE A 545 -10.78 22.21 -15.35
N LYS A 546 -11.19 22.15 -14.08
CA LYS A 546 -10.78 23.12 -13.08
C LYS A 546 -9.26 23.09 -12.82
N GLY A 547 -8.65 21.90 -12.74
CA GLY A 547 -7.19 21.76 -12.64
C GLY A 547 -6.46 22.33 -13.87
N CYS A 548 -6.97 22.10 -15.07
CA CYS A 548 -6.44 22.71 -16.30
C CYS A 548 -6.51 24.24 -16.28
N TRP A 549 -7.55 24.81 -15.67
CA TRP A 549 -7.69 26.24 -15.48
C TRP A 549 -6.69 26.79 -14.46
N GLU A 550 -6.55 26.16 -13.30
CA GLU A 550 -5.62 26.57 -12.23
C GLU A 550 -4.16 26.51 -12.67
N ASN A 551 -3.78 25.51 -13.48
CA ASN A 551 -2.42 25.34 -13.98
C ASN A 551 -2.06 26.29 -15.14
N THR A 552 -3.01 27.08 -15.67
CA THR A 552 -2.83 28.06 -16.79
C THR A 552 -2.28 27.50 -18.12
N ASP A 553 -2.07 26.19 -18.22
CA ASP A 553 -1.49 25.54 -19.42
C ASP A 553 -2.48 25.38 -20.58
N THR A 554 -3.78 25.58 -20.35
CA THR A 554 -4.85 25.35 -21.34
C THR A 554 -5.49 26.66 -21.82
N ASP A 555 -5.77 26.74 -23.12
CA ASP A 555 -6.45 27.89 -23.72
C ASP A 555 -7.82 28.18 -23.09
N VAL A 556 -8.02 29.41 -22.64
CA VAL A 556 -9.30 29.89 -22.06
C VAL A 556 -10.48 29.67 -23.00
N SER A 557 -10.25 29.70 -24.33
CA SER A 557 -11.28 29.45 -25.33
C SER A 557 -11.86 28.02 -25.30
N LEU A 558 -11.05 27.03 -24.92
CA LEU A 558 -11.48 25.64 -24.77
C LEU A 558 -12.29 25.45 -23.49
N ILE A 559 -11.85 26.06 -22.39
CA ILE A 559 -12.59 26.05 -21.12
C ILE A 559 -13.95 26.73 -21.29
N ARG A 560 -13.98 27.87 -21.99
CA ARG A 560 -15.22 28.56 -22.37
C ARG A 560 -16.16 27.65 -23.17
N TYR A 561 -15.64 26.93 -24.16
CA TYR A 561 -16.42 25.99 -24.96
C TYR A 561 -17.02 24.88 -24.09
N PHE A 562 -16.24 24.26 -23.21
CA PHE A 562 -16.74 23.27 -22.24
C PHE A 562 -17.87 23.83 -21.36
N VAL A 563 -17.69 25.02 -20.78
CA VAL A 563 -18.71 25.65 -19.93
C VAL A 563 -20.01 25.88 -20.69
N THR A 564 -19.93 26.24 -21.97
CA THR A 564 -21.12 26.47 -22.83
C THR A 564 -21.90 25.20 -23.04
N GLU A 565 -21.21 24.15 -23.51
CA GLU A 565 -21.85 22.86 -23.79
C GLU A 565 -22.42 22.22 -22.53
N VAL A 566 -21.76 22.41 -21.37
CA VAL A 566 -22.30 21.95 -20.08
C VAL A 566 -23.54 22.74 -19.69
N LEU A 567 -23.53 24.07 -19.77
CA LEU A 567 -24.69 24.90 -19.43
C LEU A 567 -25.89 24.63 -20.36
N ASP A 568 -25.65 24.34 -21.62
CA ASP A 568 -26.70 23.99 -22.60
C ASP A 568 -27.30 22.59 -22.33
N THR A 569 -26.60 21.72 -21.60
CA THR A 569 -27.03 20.34 -21.34
C THR A 569 -27.64 20.11 -19.95
N ILE A 570 -27.34 20.96 -18.95
CA ILE A 570 -27.79 20.78 -17.57
C ILE A 570 -29.03 21.62 -17.22
N GLN A 571 -29.81 21.16 -16.25
CA GLN A 571 -30.96 21.88 -15.68
C GLN A 571 -31.03 21.67 -14.16
N PRO A 572 -31.67 22.59 -13.40
CA PRO A 572 -31.85 22.45 -11.96
C PRO A 572 -32.78 21.26 -11.61
N PRO A 573 -32.65 20.65 -10.41
CA PRO A 573 -31.83 21.06 -9.28
C PRO A 573 -30.36 20.58 -9.36
N TYR A 574 -29.43 21.45 -8.98
CA TYR A 574 -28.00 21.15 -8.93
C TYR A 574 -27.58 20.58 -7.56
N SER A 575 -26.57 19.72 -7.52
CA SER A 575 -25.97 19.26 -6.27
C SER A 575 -24.96 20.28 -5.73
N PRO A 576 -24.78 20.39 -4.40
CA PRO A 576 -23.84 21.35 -3.80
C PRO A 576 -22.39 21.08 -4.24
N GLU A 577 -22.00 19.81 -4.36
CA GLU A 577 -20.66 19.40 -4.81
C GLU A 577 -20.36 19.86 -6.25
N PHE A 578 -21.35 19.75 -7.14
CA PHE A 578 -21.23 20.25 -8.51
C PHE A 578 -21.09 21.77 -8.54
N VAL A 579 -21.96 22.47 -7.79
CA VAL A 579 -21.92 23.95 -7.73
C VAL A 579 -20.60 24.45 -7.17
N GLN A 580 -20.06 23.83 -6.11
CA GLN A 580 -18.78 24.21 -5.52
C GLN A 580 -17.61 24.13 -6.51
N LEU A 581 -17.64 23.15 -7.43
CA LEU A 581 -16.59 22.93 -8.42
C LEU A 581 -16.79 23.76 -9.69
N PHE A 582 -18.03 23.91 -10.13
CA PHE A 582 -18.38 24.55 -11.41
C PHE A 582 -18.57 26.07 -11.30
N LEU A 583 -19.09 26.58 -10.17
CA LEU A 583 -19.33 28.02 -9.96
C LEU A 583 -18.08 28.89 -10.14
N PRO A 584 -16.88 28.52 -9.63
CA PRO A 584 -15.67 29.32 -9.84
C PRO A 584 -15.28 29.47 -11.33
N LEU A 585 -15.56 28.47 -12.16
CA LEU A 585 -15.33 28.53 -13.61
C LEU A 585 -16.31 29.48 -14.29
N VAL A 586 -17.55 29.55 -13.77
CA VAL A 586 -18.63 30.37 -14.33
C VAL A 586 -18.57 31.83 -13.85
N GLU A 587 -18.02 32.11 -12.67
CA GLU A 587 -17.88 33.49 -12.19
C GLU A 587 -16.70 34.25 -12.80
N ASN A 588 -15.76 33.56 -13.44
CA ASN A 588 -14.58 34.19 -14.03
C ASN A 588 -14.91 34.95 -15.33
N GLU A 589 -14.64 36.26 -15.33
CA GLU A 589 -14.91 37.14 -16.48
C GLU A 589 -14.02 36.87 -17.70
N GLU A 590 -12.87 36.22 -17.55
CA GLU A 590 -12.03 35.83 -18.71
C GLU A 590 -12.66 34.66 -19.50
N ILE A 591 -13.34 33.76 -18.80
CA ILE A 591 -14.03 32.61 -19.38
C ILE A 591 -15.35 33.04 -20.01
N ILE A 592 -16.11 33.94 -19.38
CA ILE A 592 -17.49 34.28 -19.76
C ILE A 592 -17.68 35.69 -20.33
N GLY A 593 -16.65 36.54 -20.32
CA GLY A 593 -16.74 37.95 -20.75
C GLY A 593 -17.22 38.17 -22.19
N GLY A 594 -17.21 37.13 -23.04
CA GLY A 594 -17.79 37.16 -24.39
C GLY A 594 -19.15 36.46 -24.55
N MET A 595 -19.72 35.89 -23.49
CA MET A 595 -20.94 35.07 -23.51
C MET A 595 -22.19 35.74 -22.96
N ARG A 596 -22.03 36.77 -22.12
CA ARG A 596 -23.14 37.62 -21.67
C ARG A 596 -23.75 38.33 -22.89
N ARG A 597 -24.78 37.75 -23.50
CA ARG A 597 -25.60 38.41 -24.53
C ARG A 597 -26.61 39.32 -23.84
N ASP A 598 -26.84 40.50 -24.38
CA ASP A 598 -27.83 41.48 -23.90
C ASP A 598 -29.30 41.03 -24.18
N GLY A 599 -29.71 39.87 -23.66
CA GLY A 599 -31.07 39.34 -23.78
C GLY A 599 -31.45 38.41 -22.61
N ASP A 600 -32.74 38.39 -22.26
CA ASP A 600 -33.34 37.79 -21.05
C ASP A 600 -33.17 36.26 -20.85
N GLU A 601 -32.42 35.55 -21.69
CA GLU A 601 -32.20 34.09 -21.61
C GLU A 601 -30.70 33.75 -21.77
N ASP A 602 -29.86 34.27 -20.87
CA ASP A 602 -28.45 33.86 -20.77
C ASP A 602 -28.31 32.70 -19.77
N PRO A 603 -27.98 31.46 -20.22
CA PRO A 603 -27.91 30.28 -19.34
C PRO A 603 -26.85 30.43 -18.24
N VAL A 604 -25.82 31.25 -18.49
CA VAL A 604 -24.80 31.60 -17.49
C VAL A 604 -25.42 32.41 -16.34
N SER A 605 -26.20 33.44 -16.70
CA SER A 605 -26.85 34.33 -15.74
C SER A 605 -27.92 33.59 -14.95
N GLU A 606 -28.69 32.70 -15.59
CA GLU A 606 -29.66 31.83 -14.92
C GLU A 606 -28.99 30.89 -13.90
N PHE A 607 -27.89 30.25 -14.30
CA PHE A 607 -27.12 29.37 -13.41
C PHE A 607 -26.59 30.11 -12.18
N VAL A 608 -25.99 31.30 -12.37
CA VAL A 608 -25.45 32.12 -11.26
C VAL A 608 -26.57 32.58 -10.33
N VAL A 609 -27.71 33.04 -10.86
CA VAL A 609 -28.87 33.45 -10.04
C VAL A 609 -29.40 32.28 -9.23
N HIS A 610 -29.56 31.10 -9.84
CA HIS A 610 -30.00 29.90 -9.13
C HIS A 610 -29.02 29.47 -8.05
N CYS A 611 -27.71 29.50 -8.32
CA CYS A 611 -26.68 29.16 -7.35
C CYS A 611 -26.68 30.12 -6.15
N ARG A 612 -26.82 31.43 -6.40
CA ARG A 612 -26.90 32.44 -5.34
C ARG A 612 -28.16 32.31 -4.49
N ALA A 613 -29.30 31.97 -5.10
CA ALA A 613 -30.56 31.78 -4.40
C ALA A 613 -30.55 30.54 -3.47
N ASN A 614 -29.90 29.45 -3.89
CA ASN A 614 -30.02 28.15 -3.22
C ASN A 614 -28.79 27.70 -2.42
N PHE A 615 -27.59 28.23 -2.72
CA PHE A 615 -26.34 27.78 -2.10
C PHE A 615 -25.52 28.89 -1.44
N VAL A 616 -25.76 30.16 -1.78
CA VAL A 616 -25.03 31.32 -1.21
C VAL A 616 -25.79 31.99 -0.05
N ALA A 617 -26.88 31.39 0.43
CA ALA A 617 -27.62 31.87 1.60
C ALA A 617 -27.08 31.28 2.91
N THR A 618 -25.83 31.58 3.28
CA THR A 618 -25.38 32.08 4.61
C THR A 618 -23.87 32.27 4.66
#